data_AF-A0A3S5CCB6-F1
#
_entry.id   AF-A0A3S5CCB6-F1
#
_cell.length_a   1.000
_cell.length_b   1.000
_cell.length_c   1.000
_cell.angle_alpha   90.00
_cell.angle_beta   90.00
_cell.angle_gamma   90.00
#
_symmetry.space_group_name_H-M   'P 1'
#
loop_
_entity.id
_entity.type
_entity.pdbx_description
1 polymer ?
#
loop_
_entity_poly.entity_id
_entity_poly.type
_entity_poly.pdbx_seq_one_letter_code
_entity_poly.pdbx_strand_id
1 'polypeptide(L)'
;MFFLYHSLYIHILFWASRRIINWRFVSRVEQQMCYFLEGFNDLVPLETLQIFDANELELLICGLQDINVNDWKANTLYKGDFHANHPVIVNFWKAVYTFTNELRSRLLQFVTGTSRVPMNGFSELWGSTGPQKFTIECWGTPMQLPRAHTC
;
A
#
# COMPACT_ATOMS: atom_id res chain seq x y z
N MET A 1 41.00 -18.43 -13.67
CA MET A 1 41.12 -17.73 -12.38
C MET A 1 40.03 -16.67 -12.18
N PHE A 2 39.72 -15.81 -13.15
CA PHE A 2 38.65 -14.78 -13.07
C PHE A 2 37.23 -15.34 -12.81
N PHE A 3 36.84 -16.44 -13.47
CA PHE A 3 35.51 -17.05 -13.28
C PHE A 3 35.26 -17.61 -11.87
N LEU A 4 36.30 -18.13 -11.21
CA LEU A 4 36.20 -18.65 -9.84
C LEU A 4 36.02 -17.52 -8.82
N TYR A 5 36.72 -16.40 -9.00
CA TYR A 5 36.55 -15.21 -8.16
C TYR A 5 35.15 -14.59 -8.29
N HIS A 6 34.62 -14.54 -9.51
CA HIS A 6 33.26 -14.02 -9.75
C HIS A 6 32.18 -14.93 -9.12
N SER A 7 32.31 -16.25 -9.27
CA SER A 7 31.41 -17.23 -8.65
C SER A 7 31.47 -17.19 -7.12
N LEU A 8 32.68 -17.11 -6.54
CA LEU A 8 32.87 -16.99 -5.09
C LEU A 8 32.26 -15.68 -4.54
N TYR A 9 32.43 -14.57 -5.26
CA TYR A 9 31.88 -13.26 -4.88
C TYR A 9 30.35 -13.24 -4.91
N ILE A 10 29.72 -13.81 -5.94
CA ILE A 10 28.26 -13.97 -6.00
C ILE A 10 27.76 -14.84 -4.84
N HIS A 11 28.46 -15.93 -4.53
CA HIS A 11 28.08 -16.82 -3.44
C HIS A 11 28.20 -16.13 -2.06
N ILE A 12 29.27 -15.36 -1.84
CA ILE A 12 29.46 -14.55 -0.63
C ILE A 12 28.38 -13.47 -0.50
N LEU A 13 28.06 -12.77 -1.60
CA LEU A 13 27.00 -11.76 -1.61
C LEU A 13 25.63 -12.36 -1.32
N PHE A 14 25.30 -13.52 -1.89
CA PHE A 14 24.05 -14.23 -1.61
C PHE A 14 23.97 -14.67 -0.14
N TRP A 15 25.08 -15.13 0.42
CA TRP A 15 25.15 -15.45 1.84
C TRP A 15 24.99 -14.23 2.74
N ALA A 16 25.62 -13.11 2.38
CA ALA A 16 25.53 -11.86 3.11
C ALA A 16 24.10 -11.31 3.07
N SER A 17 23.47 -11.26 1.89
CA SER A 17 22.08 -10.79 1.75
C SER A 17 21.11 -11.66 2.54
N ARG A 18 21.25 -12.99 2.47
CA ARG A 18 20.43 -13.93 3.25
C ARG A 18 20.59 -13.71 4.76
N ARG A 19 21.82 -13.49 5.24
CA ARG A 19 22.07 -13.16 6.66
C ARG A 19 21.42 -11.86 7.09
N ILE A 20 21.51 -10.82 6.25
CA ILE A 20 20.91 -9.51 6.54
C ILE A 20 19.39 -9.64 6.60
N ILE A 21 18.77 -10.34 5.63
CA ILE A 21 17.33 -10.57 5.60
C ILE A 21 16.88 -11.35 6.84
N ASN A 22 17.57 -12.45 7.17
CA ASN A 22 17.23 -13.27 8.34
C ASN A 22 17.36 -12.48 9.65
N TRP A 23 18.43 -11.73 9.82
CA TRP A 23 18.59 -10.87 11.00
C TRP A 23 17.51 -9.78 11.07
N ARG A 24 17.17 -9.16 9.93
CA ARG A 24 16.23 -8.04 9.87
C ARG A 24 14.78 -8.44 10.15
N PHE A 25 14.37 -9.65 9.74
CA PHE A 25 12.96 -10.09 9.78
C PHE A 25 12.69 -11.28 10.70
N VAL A 26 13.69 -12.09 11.07
CA VAL A 26 13.51 -13.31 11.87
C VAL A 26 14.20 -13.17 13.22
N SER A 27 15.53 -13.11 13.26
CA SER A 27 16.29 -13.30 14.50
C SER A 27 15.98 -12.28 15.60
N ARG A 28 15.61 -11.05 15.24
CA ARG A 28 15.32 -9.97 16.21
C ARG A 28 13.95 -10.06 16.87
N VAL A 29 13.03 -10.83 16.28
CA VAL A 29 11.61 -10.89 16.68
C VAL A 29 11.15 -12.33 16.95
N GLU A 30 12.07 -13.29 16.93
CA GLU A 30 11.78 -14.73 17.04
C GLU A 30 10.99 -15.06 18.30
N GLN A 31 11.44 -14.58 19.47
CA GLN A 31 10.77 -14.87 20.74
C GLN A 31 9.34 -14.31 20.80
N GLN A 32 9.14 -13.08 20.31
CA GLN A 32 7.83 -12.44 20.24
C GLN A 32 6.90 -13.18 19.28
N MET A 33 7.44 -13.66 18.16
CA MET A 33 6.69 -14.43 17.18
C MET A 33 6.28 -15.80 17.73
N CYS A 34 7.15 -16.48 18.49
CA CYS A 34 6.81 -17.75 19.14
C CYS A 34 5.61 -17.60 20.08
N TYR A 35 5.62 -16.61 20.99
CA TYR A 35 4.50 -16.40 21.90
C TYR A 35 3.22 -15.96 21.18
N PHE A 36 3.34 -15.17 20.11
CA PHE A 36 2.20 -14.81 19.27
C PHE A 36 1.57 -16.06 18.62
N LEU A 37 2.38 -16.94 18.04
CA LEU A 37 1.92 -18.17 17.40
C LEU A 37 1.32 -19.15 18.39
N GLU A 38 1.87 -19.26 19.60
CA GLU A 38 1.31 -20.09 20.67
C GLU A 38 -0.09 -19.61 21.06
N GLY A 39 -0.24 -18.32 21.39
CA GLY A 39 -1.55 -17.76 21.75
C GLY A 39 -2.54 -17.74 20.58
N PHE A 40 -2.07 -17.60 19.34
CA PHE A 40 -2.92 -17.71 18.16
C PHE A 40 -3.42 -19.14 17.97
N ASN A 41 -2.55 -20.13 18.15
CA ASN A 41 -2.86 -21.56 18.01
C ASN A 41 -3.93 -22.04 19.02
N ASP A 42 -3.96 -21.44 20.21
CA ASP A 42 -4.99 -21.72 21.23
C ASP A 42 -6.41 -21.34 20.76
N LEU A 43 -6.53 -20.37 19.85
CA LEU A 43 -7.81 -19.89 19.31
C LEU A 43 -8.13 -20.50 17.95
N VAL A 44 -7.14 -20.56 17.06
CA VAL A 44 -7.25 -21.03 15.68
C VAL A 44 -6.03 -21.91 15.38
N PRO A 45 -6.22 -23.23 15.15
CA PRO A 45 -5.11 -24.13 14.90
C PRO A 45 -4.29 -23.71 13.68
N LEU A 46 -2.97 -23.59 13.82
CA LEU A 46 -2.08 -23.10 12.77
C LEU A 46 -2.10 -24.00 11.53
N GLU A 47 -2.41 -25.29 11.68
CA GLU A 47 -2.55 -26.23 10.56
C GLU A 47 -3.66 -25.81 9.59
N THR A 48 -4.72 -25.17 10.09
CA THR A 48 -5.82 -24.68 9.25
C THR A 48 -5.41 -23.48 8.40
N LEU A 49 -4.41 -22.72 8.83
CA LEU A 49 -3.90 -21.58 8.09
C LEU A 49 -2.89 -21.95 7.01
N GLN A 50 -2.27 -23.13 7.08
CA GLN A 50 -1.28 -23.58 6.10
C GLN A 50 -1.83 -23.80 4.69
N ILE A 51 -3.17 -23.80 4.53
CA ILE A 51 -3.83 -23.88 3.22
C ILE A 51 -3.79 -22.54 2.46
N PHE A 52 -3.61 -21.42 3.17
CA PHE A 52 -3.59 -20.07 2.59
C PHE A 52 -2.16 -19.64 2.28
N ASP A 53 -1.96 -18.95 1.17
CA ASP A 53 -0.71 -18.22 0.94
C ASP A 53 -0.63 -16.94 1.81
N ALA A 54 0.51 -16.25 1.78
CA ALA A 54 0.72 -15.05 2.60
C ALA A 54 -0.26 -13.90 2.26
N ASN A 55 -0.68 -13.77 1.00
CA ASN A 55 -1.61 -12.72 0.57
C ASN A 55 -3.05 -13.07 0.94
N GLU A 56 -3.42 -14.34 0.80
CA GLU A 56 -4.74 -14.85 1.21
C GLU A 56 -4.91 -14.77 2.72
N LEU A 57 -3.87 -15.12 3.49
CA LEU A 57 -3.88 -14.99 4.95
C LEU A 57 -3.98 -13.53 5.38
N GLU A 58 -3.27 -12.62 4.71
CA GLU A 58 -3.43 -11.17 4.92
C GLU A 58 -4.87 -10.73 4.66
N LEU A 59 -5.46 -11.15 3.54
CA LEU A 59 -6.84 -10.81 3.20
C LEU A 59 -7.84 -11.38 4.21
N LEU A 60 -7.60 -12.59 4.70
CA LEU A 60 -8.45 -13.25 5.70
C LEU A 60 -8.44 -12.50 7.05
N ILE A 61 -7.26 -12.11 7.52
CA ILE A 61 -7.08 -11.47 8.83
C ILE A 61 -7.42 -9.97 8.79
N CYS A 62 -6.92 -9.26 7.77
CA CYS A 62 -7.06 -7.81 7.67
C CYS A 62 -8.32 -7.37 6.91
N GLY A 63 -8.93 -8.27 6.14
CA GLY A 63 -10.06 -7.95 5.26
C GLY A 63 -9.67 -7.08 4.06
N LEU A 64 -10.68 -6.67 3.29
CA LEU A 64 -10.51 -5.58 2.32
C LEU A 64 -10.56 -4.26 3.08
N GLN A 65 -9.53 -3.42 2.94
CA GLN A 65 -9.52 -2.09 3.53
C GLN A 65 -10.69 -1.28 2.97
N ASP A 66 -11.71 -0.99 3.78
CA ASP A 66 -12.84 -0.18 3.34
C ASP A 66 -12.43 1.29 3.22
N ILE A 67 -12.35 1.78 1.99
CA ILE A 67 -11.92 3.14 1.71
C ILE A 67 -13.08 4.10 2.02
N ASN A 68 -12.92 4.84 3.11
CA ASN A 68 -13.85 5.90 3.50
C ASN A 68 -13.74 7.10 2.55
N VAL A 69 -14.67 7.18 1.59
CA VAL A 69 -14.71 8.27 0.59
C VAL A 69 -14.92 9.65 1.23
N ASN A 70 -15.63 9.73 2.36
CA ASN A 70 -15.84 11.01 3.04
C ASN A 70 -14.52 11.53 3.63
N ASP A 71 -13.73 10.66 4.26
CA ASP A 71 -12.40 10.98 4.77
C ASP A 71 -11.45 11.37 3.63
N TRP A 72 -11.48 10.62 2.53
CA TRP A 72 -10.70 10.92 1.33
C TRP A 72 -11.01 12.32 0.79
N LYS A 73 -12.30 12.62 0.62
CA LYS A 73 -12.76 13.91 0.12
C LYS A 73 -12.41 15.07 1.06
N ALA A 74 -12.56 14.88 2.37
CA ALA A 74 -12.24 15.89 3.38
C ALA A 74 -10.74 16.22 3.41
N ASN A 75 -9.89 15.25 3.07
CA ASN A 75 -8.43 15.40 3.07
C ASN A 75 -7.81 15.62 1.68
N THR A 76 -8.63 15.99 0.69
CA THR A 76 -8.16 16.29 -0.68
C THR A 76 -7.88 17.78 -0.87
N LEU A 77 -6.73 18.09 -1.49
CA LEU A 77 -6.38 19.43 -1.96
C LEU A 77 -6.75 19.60 -3.44
N TYR A 78 -7.18 20.80 -3.81
CA TYR A 78 -7.47 21.18 -5.18
C TYR A 78 -6.50 22.27 -5.64
N LYS A 79 -5.99 22.16 -6.87
CA LYS A 79 -5.02 23.11 -7.46
C LYS A 79 -5.45 23.60 -8.84
N GLY A 80 -4.93 24.75 -9.23
CA GLY A 80 -5.32 25.46 -10.46
C GLY A 80 -6.72 26.06 -10.30
N ASP A 81 -7.57 25.91 -11.32
CA ASP A 81 -8.95 26.42 -11.30
C ASP A 81 -9.93 25.51 -10.54
N PHE A 82 -9.46 24.36 -10.03
CA PHE A 82 -10.31 23.44 -9.29
C PHE A 82 -10.49 23.87 -7.83
N HIS A 83 -11.74 23.77 -7.38
CA HIS A 83 -12.16 23.94 -6.00
C HIS A 83 -13.29 22.94 -5.68
N ALA A 84 -13.64 22.78 -4.40
CA ALA A 84 -14.59 21.75 -3.96
C ALA A 84 -15.95 21.77 -4.68
N ASN A 85 -16.45 22.96 -5.01
CA ASN A 85 -17.72 23.16 -5.73
C ASN A 85 -17.61 23.13 -7.27
N HIS A 86 -16.42 22.92 -7.84
CA HIS A 86 -16.22 22.95 -9.28
C HIS A 86 -16.96 21.76 -9.93
N PRO A 87 -17.68 21.93 -11.05
CA PRO A 87 -18.51 20.86 -11.62
C PRO A 87 -17.76 19.55 -11.88
N VAL A 88 -16.51 19.64 -12.35
CA VAL A 88 -15.64 18.47 -12.57
C VAL A 88 -15.30 17.75 -11.26
N ILE A 89 -15.02 18.49 -10.19
CA ILE A 89 -14.71 17.92 -8.87
C ILE A 89 -15.95 17.26 -8.26
N VAL A 90 -17.11 17.90 -8.38
CA VAL A 90 -18.38 17.33 -7.95
C VAL A 90 -18.68 16.02 -8.69
N ASN A 91 -18.47 15.99 -10.01
CA ASN A 91 -18.68 14.79 -10.81
C ASN A 91 -17.65 13.69 -10.53
N PHE A 92 -16.39 14.05 -10.28
CA PHE A 92 -15.35 13.12 -9.84
C PHE A 92 -15.79 12.39 -8.57
N TRP A 93 -16.17 13.13 -7.52
CA TRP A 93 -16.60 12.51 -6.27
C TRP A 93 -17.89 11.70 -6.42
N LYS A 94 -18.86 12.18 -7.22
CA LYS A 94 -20.07 11.39 -7.54
C LYS A 94 -19.70 10.03 -8.14
N ALA A 95 -18.75 9.98 -9.07
CA ALA A 95 -18.26 8.71 -9.61
C ALA A 95 -17.59 7.85 -8.54
N VAL A 96 -16.68 8.41 -7.73
CA VAL A 96 -15.98 7.68 -6.66
C VAL A 96 -16.94 7.10 -5.61
N TYR A 97 -18.04 7.80 -5.28
CA TYR A 97 -19.07 7.25 -4.39
C TYR A 97 -19.74 6.00 -4.97
N THR A 98 -19.91 5.93 -6.30
CA THR A 98 -20.49 4.76 -6.98
C THR A 98 -19.52 3.59 -7.17
N PHE A 99 -18.22 3.81 -6.97
CA PHE A 99 -17.22 2.76 -7.14
C PHE A 99 -17.31 1.71 -6.03
N THR A 100 -17.06 0.45 -6.43
CA THR A 100 -16.79 -0.64 -5.48
C THR A 100 -15.48 -0.36 -4.74
N ASN A 101 -15.28 -0.99 -3.59
CA ASN A 101 -14.06 -0.81 -2.81
C ASN A 101 -12.80 -1.21 -3.60
N GLU A 102 -12.90 -2.24 -4.44
CA GLU A 102 -11.83 -2.64 -5.37
C GLU A 102 -11.48 -1.53 -6.37
N LEU A 103 -12.47 -0.88 -6.98
CA LEU A 103 -12.24 0.23 -7.90
C LEU A 103 -11.66 1.47 -7.19
N ARG A 104 -12.09 1.74 -5.96
CA ARG A 104 -11.51 2.80 -5.10
C ARG A 104 -10.04 2.52 -4.80
N SER A 105 -9.71 1.27 -4.47
CA SER A 105 -8.35 0.81 -4.21
C SER A 105 -7.46 0.93 -5.44
N ARG A 106 -7.96 0.55 -6.62
CA ARG A 106 -7.26 0.74 -7.91
C ARG A 106 -7.04 2.21 -8.24
N LEU A 107 -8.04 3.08 -8.01
CA LEU A 107 -7.90 4.52 -8.20
C LEU A 107 -6.84 5.10 -7.24
N LEU A 108 -6.86 4.68 -5.97
CA LEU A 108 -5.88 5.11 -4.99
C LEU A 108 -4.47 4.70 -5.41
N GLN A 109 -4.31 3.45 -5.86
CA GLN A 109 -3.04 2.94 -6.37
C GLN A 109 -2.58 3.67 -7.62
N PHE A 110 -3.49 4.01 -8.53
CA PHE A 110 -3.16 4.81 -9.72
C PHE A 110 -2.59 6.18 -9.35
N VAL A 111 -3.12 6.83 -8.32
CA VAL A 111 -2.68 8.18 -7.93
C VAL A 111 -1.46 8.16 -7.00
N THR A 112 -1.41 7.24 -6.05
CA THR A 112 -0.43 7.25 -4.95
C THR A 112 0.64 6.15 -5.07
N GLY A 113 0.49 5.22 -6.02
CA GLY A 113 1.36 4.05 -6.14
C GLY A 113 1.03 2.92 -5.16
N THR A 114 0.13 3.13 -4.19
CA THR A 114 -0.30 2.12 -3.21
C THR A 114 -1.81 2.01 -3.12
N SER A 115 -2.32 0.79 -2.92
CA SER A 115 -3.73 0.54 -2.65
C SER A 115 -4.11 0.76 -1.18
N ARG A 116 -3.14 1.01 -0.30
CA ARG A 116 -3.34 1.07 1.15
C ARG A 116 -3.50 2.51 1.64
N VAL A 117 -4.51 2.75 2.46
CA VAL A 117 -4.68 3.99 3.23
C VAL A 117 -3.90 3.84 4.56
N PRO A 118 -3.19 4.88 5.03
CA PRO A 118 -2.56 4.89 6.35
C PRO A 118 -3.56 4.60 7.48
N MET A 119 -3.06 4.09 8.61
CA MET A 119 -3.91 3.77 9.78
C MET A 119 -4.71 4.99 10.30
N ASN A 120 -4.13 6.18 10.19
CA ASN A 120 -4.74 7.44 10.60
C ASN A 120 -5.57 8.10 9.48
N GLY A 121 -5.84 7.40 8.37
CA GLY A 121 -6.67 7.88 7.28
C GLY A 121 -5.93 8.74 6.25
N PHE A 122 -6.72 9.44 5.42
CA PHE A 122 -6.22 10.24 4.29
C PHE A 122 -5.50 11.54 4.71
N SER A 123 -5.64 11.97 5.96
CA SER A 123 -4.91 13.12 6.51
C SER A 123 -3.41 12.90 6.61
N GLU A 124 -2.99 11.63 6.72
CA GLU A 124 -1.59 11.24 6.87
C GLU A 124 -1.04 10.52 5.64
N LEU A 125 -1.48 10.90 4.45
CA LEU A 125 -0.84 10.42 3.23
C LEU A 125 0.62 10.92 3.16
N TRP A 126 1.50 10.04 2.66
CA TRP A 126 2.93 10.29 2.49
C TRP A 126 3.31 10.21 1.02
N GLY A 127 4.07 11.19 0.55
CA GLY A 127 4.79 11.15 -0.71
C GLY A 127 6.29 10.95 -0.48
N SER A 128 7.07 11.04 -1.54
CA SER A 128 8.52 10.82 -1.55
C SER A 128 9.29 11.85 -0.72
N THR A 129 8.71 13.03 -0.49
CA THR A 129 9.35 14.14 0.22
C THR A 129 8.75 14.42 1.60
N GLY A 130 7.81 13.59 2.07
CA GLY A 130 7.17 13.73 3.38
C GLY A 130 5.63 13.67 3.30
N PRO A 131 4.93 14.22 4.32
CA PRO A 131 3.48 14.26 4.34
C PRO A 131 2.91 15.01 3.13
N GLN A 132 2.11 14.32 2.32
CA GLN A 132 1.57 14.81 1.06
C GLN A 132 0.12 14.37 0.92
N LYS A 133 -0.81 15.33 0.96
CA LYS A 133 -2.24 15.06 0.79
C LYS A 133 -2.57 14.68 -0.66
N PHE A 134 -3.62 13.87 -0.82
CA PHE A 134 -4.20 13.60 -2.12
C PHE A 134 -4.58 14.92 -2.81
N THR A 135 -4.17 15.11 -4.05
CA THR A 135 -4.31 16.38 -4.76
C THR A 135 -4.91 16.17 -6.14
N ILE A 136 -5.92 16.96 -6.49
CA ILE A 136 -6.49 17.02 -7.84
C ILE A 136 -6.16 18.39 -8.45
N GLU A 137 -5.44 18.37 -9.55
CA GLU A 137 -5.00 19.58 -10.25
C GLU A 137 -5.69 19.70 -11.62
N CYS A 138 -6.12 20.91 -11.97
CA CYS A 138 -6.63 21.19 -13.30
C CYS A 138 -5.49 21.16 -14.32
N TRP A 139 -5.50 20.17 -15.20
CA TRP A 139 -4.45 19.98 -16.19
C TRP A 139 -4.98 19.43 -17.52
N GLY A 140 -4.38 19.89 -18.63
CA GLY A 140 -4.60 19.35 -19.96
C GLY A 140 -5.86 19.86 -20.67
N THR A 141 -6.26 19.14 -21.71
CA THR A 141 -7.48 19.41 -22.49
C THR A 141 -8.51 18.29 -22.30
N PRO A 142 -9.82 18.52 -22.55
CA PRO A 142 -10.86 17.50 -22.35
C PRO A 142 -10.69 16.21 -23.17
N MET A 143 -9.85 16.21 -24.21
CA MET A 143 -9.56 15.01 -25.00
C MET A 143 -8.45 14.13 -24.39
N GLN A 144 -7.75 14.61 -23.37
CA GLN A 144 -6.67 13.88 -22.72
C GLN A 144 -7.19 13.07 -21.53
N LEU A 145 -6.66 11.86 -21.36
CA LEU A 145 -6.95 11.04 -20.19
C LEU A 145 -6.27 11.62 -18.94
N PRO A 146 -6.83 11.39 -17.74
CA PRO A 146 -6.20 11.77 -16.48
C PRO A 146 -4.80 11.16 -16.35
N ARG A 147 -3.89 11.91 -15.74
CA ARG A 147 -2.53 11.47 -15.43
C ARG A 147 -2.28 11.62 -13.94
N ALA A 148 -1.44 10.75 -13.39
CA ALA A 148 -1.06 10.77 -11.98
C ALA A 148 0.45 10.98 -11.84
N HIS A 149 0.83 11.69 -10.77
CA HIS A 149 2.20 11.79 -10.28
C HIS A 149 2.23 11.11 -8.92
N THR A 150 2.83 9.92 -8.85
CA THR A 150 2.83 9.08 -7.65
C THR A 150 3.91 9.48 -6.63
N CYS A 151 4.83 10.37 -7.00
CA CYS A 151 5.97 10.77 -6.20
C CYS A 151 5.62 11.76 -5.10
#